data_AF-A0A2K3IY51-F1
#
_entry.id   AF-A0A2K3IY51-F1
#
_cell.length_a   1.000
_cell.length_b   1.000
_cell.length_c   1.000
_cell.angle_alpha   90.00
_cell.angle_beta   90.00
_cell.angle_gamma   90.00
#
_symmetry.space_group_name_H-M   'P 1'
#
loop_
_entity.id
_entity.type
_entity.pdbx_description
1 polymer ?
#
loop_
_entity_poly.entity_id
_entity_poly.type
_entity_poly.pdbx_seq_one_letter_code
_entity_poly.pdbx_strand_id
1 'polypeptide(L)'
;MTDKSYNYVLIENKWQKKWFDERIYESKPIGDKKFFIHFAYPGVSGYLHVGHMRGFTYCDIIARYKRMTKHQVLFPAGFHASGIPSIGFAKKVERNDLITINALKEYGLKDDFIKTLRDPIKVVDYFSKVYVEDYWKKFGFLIDYTRIMSTISEGYKKFITWQFLKLKEKNLLIQKPHFAPFCPNCGPVAVDKSETDISKGGAAEILEFTTIKFKMQDGTILPAATLRPETIFGVTNMWVNPDVEYVKAKIQGEIWIISEEALDKITHQIDDVKPLNEKIKGKTLIGKTCNIPLVNREIPILSGPFADPGVATGIVMSVPAHAPYDWIALAESGKDIDAIQIIDVKGYGTNPAKEECDKLEIKSQTETEKLDLATEEVYKKEFHTGYLNEKCGQYAGIKVSDIKDEVKNALIDENNAVLMREFSEEVVCRCGRNVVIKQIPDQWFIEYSNRDLTENSKSHIENMNIFPEEYKNEMPGVLDWFDDRACIRKGSWLGTEFPFKKGWIIEPISDSTLYPAYYIISKYVNENKINPKDMNEDFFDHVFLGKGKAKEKIWTDIKNDFEYWYPVDINLGGKEHKTVHFPVFLMNHVAIMPESKRPKGIFVHWWVTQKGKEKISKAKGG
;
A
#
# COMPACT_ATOMS: atom_id res chain seq x y z
N MET A 1 -55.89 -21.79 20.04
CA MET A 1 -54.72 -22.38 19.35
C MET A 1 -53.55 -21.47 19.64
N THR A 2 -52.68 -21.85 20.57
CA THR A 2 -51.59 -21.02 21.05
C THR A 2 -50.45 -20.99 20.03
N ASP A 3 -50.07 -19.77 19.69
CA ASP A 3 -49.00 -19.39 18.78
C ASP A 3 -47.65 -19.97 19.27
N LYS A 4 -47.22 -21.11 18.73
CA LYS A 4 -45.84 -21.59 18.91
C LYS A 4 -44.95 -20.77 17.98
N SER A 5 -44.42 -19.67 18.49
CA SER A 5 -43.42 -18.87 17.79
C SER A 5 -42.24 -19.75 17.35
N TYR A 6 -41.84 -19.62 16.08
CA TYR A 6 -40.73 -20.36 15.49
C TYR A 6 -39.42 -20.01 16.22
N ASN A 7 -38.88 -20.96 17.01
CA ASN A 7 -37.60 -20.79 17.68
C ASN A 7 -36.46 -21.23 16.76
N TYR A 8 -35.93 -20.28 15.99
CA TYR A 8 -34.84 -20.50 15.05
C TYR A 8 -33.54 -20.98 15.74
N VAL A 9 -33.23 -20.51 16.95
CA VAL A 9 -32.02 -20.90 17.69
C VAL A 9 -31.99 -22.41 17.99
N LEU A 10 -33.14 -22.99 18.39
CA LEU A 10 -33.24 -24.43 18.62
C LEU A 10 -33.04 -25.23 17.32
N ILE A 11 -33.55 -24.72 16.20
CA ILE A 11 -33.47 -25.39 14.90
C ILE A 11 -32.05 -25.29 14.31
N GLU A 12 -31.42 -24.12 14.41
CA GLU A 12 -30.03 -23.89 14.00
C GLU A 12 -29.09 -24.83 14.75
N ASN A 13 -29.17 -24.86 16.09
CA ASN A 13 -28.34 -25.73 16.93
C ASN A 13 -28.52 -27.21 16.57
N LYS A 14 -29.77 -27.66 16.35
CA LYS A 14 -30.06 -29.04 15.93
C LYS A 14 -29.33 -29.41 14.64
N TRP A 15 -29.43 -28.57 13.61
CA TRP A 15 -28.86 -28.87 12.29
C TRP A 15 -27.34 -28.70 12.27
N GLN A 16 -26.81 -27.64 12.87
CA GLN A 16 -25.37 -27.44 13.02
C GLN A 16 -24.75 -28.65 13.70
N LYS A 17 -25.28 -29.07 14.86
CA LYS A 17 -24.78 -30.26 15.56
C LYS A 17 -24.78 -31.47 14.65
N LYS A 18 -25.88 -31.76 13.97
CA LYS A 18 -25.96 -32.91 13.04
C LYS A 18 -24.93 -32.83 11.92
N TRP A 19 -24.79 -31.68 11.26
CA TRP A 19 -23.84 -31.48 10.16
C TRP A 19 -22.39 -31.68 10.61
N PHE A 20 -22.03 -31.19 11.79
CA PHE A 20 -20.68 -31.30 12.33
C PHE A 20 -20.38 -32.70 12.87
N ASP A 21 -21.33 -33.34 13.56
CA ASP A 21 -21.21 -34.74 14.02
C ASP A 21 -21.03 -35.70 12.83
N GLU A 22 -21.80 -35.52 11.76
CA GLU A 22 -21.73 -36.33 10.54
C GLU A 22 -20.57 -35.93 9.60
N ARG A 23 -19.82 -34.87 9.94
CA ARG A 23 -18.66 -34.37 9.17
C ARG A 23 -18.98 -34.09 7.70
N ILE A 24 -20.18 -33.61 7.39
CA ILE A 24 -20.61 -33.33 6.01
C ILE A 24 -19.89 -32.14 5.36
N TYR A 25 -19.11 -31.41 6.15
CA TYR A 25 -18.28 -30.30 5.71
C TYR A 25 -16.97 -30.79 5.05
N GLU A 26 -16.56 -32.04 5.27
CA GLU A 26 -15.33 -32.60 4.72
C GLU A 26 -15.45 -32.96 3.24
N SER A 27 -14.53 -32.44 2.45
CA SER A 27 -14.54 -32.60 1.00
C SER A 27 -13.87 -33.93 0.62
N LYS A 28 -14.50 -34.70 -0.28
CA LYS A 28 -13.99 -35.98 -0.76
C LYS A 28 -13.80 -35.94 -2.29
N PRO A 29 -12.63 -36.36 -2.82
CA PRO A 29 -12.36 -36.33 -4.25
C PRO A 29 -13.00 -37.54 -4.95
N ILE A 30 -14.32 -37.49 -5.20
CA ILE A 30 -15.10 -38.59 -5.78
C ILE A 30 -15.94 -38.16 -6.99
N GLY A 31 -15.86 -38.92 -8.09
CA GLY A 31 -16.55 -38.59 -9.35
C GLY A 31 -15.92 -37.41 -10.09
N ASP A 32 -16.50 -36.97 -11.20
CA ASP A 32 -15.78 -36.07 -12.13
C ASP A 32 -16.12 -34.59 -11.96
N LYS A 33 -17.22 -34.27 -11.26
CA LYS A 33 -17.69 -32.89 -11.08
C LYS A 33 -17.17 -32.33 -9.77
N LYS A 34 -16.12 -31.52 -9.82
CA LYS A 34 -15.57 -30.79 -8.67
C LYS A 34 -15.89 -29.29 -8.73
N PHE A 35 -15.88 -28.64 -7.58
CA PHE A 35 -15.98 -27.18 -7.47
C PHE A 35 -15.17 -26.69 -6.25
N PHE A 36 -14.14 -25.90 -6.49
CA PHE A 36 -13.27 -25.33 -5.46
C PHE A 36 -13.49 -23.82 -5.36
N ILE A 37 -14.05 -23.39 -4.24
CA ILE A 37 -14.30 -21.98 -3.91
C ILE A 37 -13.67 -21.64 -2.56
N HIS A 38 -13.13 -20.44 -2.42
CA HIS A 38 -12.70 -19.93 -1.13
C HIS A 38 -12.93 -18.42 -1.03
N PHE A 39 -12.96 -17.92 0.21
CA PHE A 39 -12.90 -16.49 0.49
C PHE A 39 -11.46 -16.11 0.84
N ALA A 40 -11.03 -14.92 0.43
CA ALA A 40 -9.79 -14.31 0.88
C ALA A 40 -9.74 -14.38 2.42
N TYR A 41 -8.77 -15.12 2.94
CA TYR A 41 -8.63 -15.32 4.39
C TYR A 41 -8.49 -13.99 5.15
N PRO A 42 -9.13 -13.84 6.32
CA PRO A 42 -9.09 -12.59 7.06
C PRO A 42 -7.72 -12.40 7.75
N GLY A 43 -7.29 -11.13 7.80
CA GLY A 43 -6.17 -10.70 8.62
C GLY A 43 -6.46 -10.82 10.11
N VAL A 44 -5.53 -11.39 10.88
CA VAL A 44 -5.72 -11.59 12.33
C VAL A 44 -5.39 -10.32 13.11
N SER A 45 -6.39 -9.45 13.24
CA SER A 45 -6.25 -8.09 13.80
C SER A 45 -7.21 -7.78 14.97
N GLY A 46 -7.97 -8.78 15.41
CA GLY A 46 -9.04 -8.64 16.40
C GLY A 46 -10.32 -9.36 15.98
N TYR A 47 -11.46 -9.00 16.57
CA TYR A 47 -12.76 -9.57 16.17
C TYR A 47 -13.13 -9.22 14.72
N LEU A 48 -13.81 -10.16 14.05
CA LEU A 48 -14.36 -9.97 12.69
C LEU A 48 -15.70 -9.24 12.78
N HIS A 49 -15.91 -8.27 11.89
CA HIS A 49 -17.20 -7.62 11.70
C HIS A 49 -18.07 -8.30 10.63
N VAL A 50 -19.34 -7.90 10.54
CA VAL A 50 -20.35 -8.42 9.59
C VAL A 50 -19.92 -8.42 8.12
N GLY A 51 -19.04 -7.49 7.72
CA GLY A 51 -18.45 -7.48 6.38
C GLY A 51 -17.69 -8.76 6.01
N HIS A 52 -16.95 -9.36 6.95
CA HIS A 52 -16.26 -10.64 6.72
C HIS A 52 -17.28 -11.77 6.59
N MET A 53 -18.29 -11.79 7.46
CA MET A 53 -19.33 -12.82 7.43
C MET A 53 -20.09 -12.80 6.11
N ARG A 54 -20.35 -11.62 5.53
CA ARG A 54 -20.95 -11.51 4.19
C ARG A 54 -20.14 -12.25 3.11
N GLY A 55 -18.82 -12.09 3.11
CA GLY A 55 -17.94 -12.79 2.16
C GLY A 55 -18.04 -14.31 2.29
N PHE A 56 -17.91 -14.84 3.52
CA PHE A 56 -18.07 -16.26 3.80
C PHE A 56 -19.48 -16.78 3.46
N THR A 57 -20.53 -15.99 3.71
CA THR A 57 -21.90 -16.33 3.35
C THR A 57 -22.07 -16.50 1.84
N TYR A 58 -21.48 -15.65 1.00
CA TYR A 58 -21.52 -15.85 -0.45
C TYR A 58 -20.85 -17.16 -0.87
N CYS A 59 -19.67 -17.46 -0.31
CA CYS A 59 -19.01 -18.73 -0.57
C CYS A 59 -19.87 -19.92 -0.17
N ASP A 60 -20.46 -19.90 1.03
CA ASP A 60 -21.28 -20.99 1.55
C ASP A 60 -22.57 -21.19 0.73
N ILE A 61 -23.24 -20.12 0.31
CA ILE A 61 -24.43 -20.18 -0.57
C ILE A 61 -24.06 -20.85 -1.91
N ILE A 62 -22.98 -20.39 -2.55
CA ILE A 62 -22.54 -20.94 -3.85
C ILE A 62 -22.10 -22.40 -3.67
N ALA A 63 -21.35 -22.69 -2.61
CA ALA A 63 -20.90 -24.04 -2.28
C ALA A 63 -22.09 -25.00 -2.10
N ARG A 64 -23.10 -24.62 -1.32
CA ARG A 64 -24.31 -25.43 -1.12
C ARG A 64 -25.10 -25.62 -2.41
N TYR A 65 -25.27 -24.57 -3.20
CA TYR A 65 -25.90 -24.68 -4.53
C TYR A 65 -25.14 -25.66 -5.45
N LYS A 66 -23.80 -25.61 -5.44
CA LYS A 66 -22.96 -26.53 -6.22
C LYS A 66 -23.07 -27.98 -5.73
N ARG A 67 -23.15 -28.20 -4.41
CA ARG A 67 -23.46 -29.53 -3.84
C ARG A 67 -24.82 -30.04 -4.30
N MET A 68 -25.86 -29.19 -4.28
CA MET A 68 -27.21 -29.55 -4.75
C MET A 68 -27.27 -29.85 -6.25
N THR A 69 -26.36 -29.28 -7.04
CA THR A 69 -26.19 -29.59 -8.47
C THR A 69 -25.19 -30.71 -8.73
N LYS A 70 -24.95 -31.57 -7.72
CA LYS A 70 -24.13 -32.80 -7.79
C LYS A 70 -22.63 -32.57 -8.00
N HIS A 71 -22.08 -31.42 -7.62
CA HIS A 71 -20.63 -31.22 -7.57
C HIS A 71 -20.08 -31.67 -6.21
N GLN A 72 -18.89 -32.26 -6.20
CA GLN A 72 -18.06 -32.32 -5.01
C GLN A 72 -17.48 -30.95 -4.76
N VAL A 73 -17.69 -30.41 -3.56
CA VAL A 73 -17.32 -29.03 -3.25
C VAL A 73 -16.22 -28.99 -2.20
N LEU A 74 -15.12 -28.34 -2.54
CA LEU A 74 -14.08 -27.93 -1.60
C LEU A 74 -14.27 -26.46 -1.25
N PHE A 75 -14.55 -26.20 0.03
CA PHE A 75 -14.66 -24.86 0.59
C PHE A 75 -13.77 -24.74 1.83
N PRO A 76 -12.48 -24.41 1.71
CA PRO A 76 -11.58 -24.26 2.84
C PRO A 76 -11.54 -22.82 3.35
N ALA A 77 -10.95 -22.62 4.52
CA ALA A 77 -10.67 -21.31 5.10
C ALA A 77 -9.35 -21.32 5.87
N GLY A 78 -8.79 -20.15 6.13
CA GLY A 78 -7.54 -19.98 6.85
C GLY A 78 -7.43 -18.60 7.47
N PHE A 79 -6.24 -18.30 7.99
CA PHE A 79 -5.94 -17.06 8.71
C PHE A 79 -4.71 -16.39 8.10
N HIS A 80 -4.84 -15.11 7.74
CA HIS A 80 -3.71 -14.30 7.31
C HIS A 80 -3.05 -13.67 8.53
N ALA A 81 -2.09 -14.39 9.12
CA ALA A 81 -1.37 -13.98 10.32
C ALA A 81 -0.06 -13.26 10.00
N SER A 82 0.37 -13.27 8.74
CA SER A 82 1.56 -12.56 8.27
C SER A 82 1.32 -11.06 8.36
N GLY A 83 2.37 -10.33 8.71
CA GLY A 83 2.33 -8.87 8.84
C GLY A 83 2.44 -8.37 10.26
N ILE A 84 2.03 -7.11 10.41
CA ILE A 84 1.97 -6.38 11.67
C ILE A 84 0.62 -6.41 12.42
N PRO A 85 -0.55 -6.81 11.86
CA PRO A 85 -1.82 -6.64 12.58
C PRO A 85 -1.88 -7.31 13.97
N SER A 86 -1.43 -8.56 14.08
CA SER A 86 -1.40 -9.27 15.37
C SER A 86 -0.36 -8.68 16.33
N ILE A 87 0.75 -8.14 15.79
CA ILE A 87 1.76 -7.42 16.56
C ILE A 87 1.20 -6.10 17.09
N GLY A 88 0.45 -5.37 16.27
CA GLY A 88 -0.20 -4.14 16.68
C GLY A 88 -1.26 -4.37 17.75
N PHE A 89 -2.03 -5.45 17.64
CA PHE A 89 -2.95 -5.87 18.70
C PHE A 89 -2.19 -6.20 20.00
N ALA A 90 -1.12 -6.98 19.90
CA ALA A 90 -0.30 -7.35 21.06
C ALA A 90 0.30 -6.12 21.76
N LYS A 91 0.81 -5.15 21.00
CA LYS A 91 1.31 -3.87 21.52
C LYS A 91 0.20 -3.06 22.23
N LYS A 92 -1.05 -3.09 21.75
CA LYS A 92 -2.18 -2.42 22.44
C LYS A 92 -2.43 -3.05 23.82
N VAL A 93 -2.39 -4.38 23.90
CA VAL A 93 -2.52 -5.11 25.18
C VAL A 93 -1.33 -4.83 26.10
N GLU A 94 -0.11 -4.80 25.57
CA GLU A 94 1.11 -4.48 26.33
C GLU A 94 1.03 -3.10 26.98
N ARG A 95 0.49 -2.11 26.25
CA ARG A 95 0.29 -0.73 26.69
C ARG A 95 -0.93 -0.53 27.59
N ASN A 96 -1.70 -1.59 27.87
CA ASN A 96 -2.99 -1.51 28.57
C ASN A 96 -3.96 -0.50 27.93
N ASP A 97 -4.05 -0.48 26.61
CA ASP A 97 -5.02 0.34 25.88
C ASP A 97 -6.45 0.07 26.38
N LEU A 98 -7.08 1.05 27.04
CA LEU A 98 -8.33 0.85 27.76
C LEU A 98 -9.45 0.33 26.87
N ILE A 99 -9.52 0.80 25.61
CA ILE A 99 -10.52 0.35 24.63
C ILE A 99 -10.34 -1.14 24.35
N THR A 100 -9.12 -1.57 24.03
CA THR A 100 -8.80 -2.98 23.74
C THR A 100 -9.02 -3.87 24.96
N ILE A 101 -8.58 -3.46 26.14
CA ILE A 101 -8.71 -4.24 27.38
C ILE A 101 -10.18 -4.39 27.78
N ASN A 102 -10.97 -3.31 27.74
CA ASN A 102 -12.40 -3.36 28.07
C ASN A 102 -13.16 -4.25 27.08
N ALA A 103 -12.88 -4.15 25.78
CA ALA A 103 -13.48 -5.03 24.79
C ALA A 103 -13.16 -6.51 25.09
N LEU A 104 -11.91 -6.87 25.41
CA LEU A 104 -11.57 -8.26 25.76
C LEU A 104 -12.34 -8.74 27.01
N LYS A 105 -12.53 -7.88 28.02
CA LYS A 105 -13.31 -8.18 29.22
C LYS A 105 -14.80 -8.35 28.95
N GLU A 106 -15.39 -7.53 28.09
CA GLU A 106 -16.78 -7.65 27.65
C GLU A 106 -17.05 -8.99 26.95
N TYR A 107 -16.05 -9.51 26.23
CA TYR A 107 -16.08 -10.86 25.66
C TYR A 107 -15.76 -11.97 26.69
N GLY A 108 -15.66 -11.63 27.98
CA GLY A 108 -15.54 -12.58 29.09
C GLY A 108 -14.12 -13.06 29.38
N LEU A 109 -13.08 -12.42 28.83
CA LEU A 109 -11.69 -12.82 29.10
C LEU A 109 -11.24 -12.35 30.48
N LYS A 110 -10.58 -13.26 31.21
CA LYS A 110 -9.96 -12.96 32.51
C LYS A 110 -8.65 -12.21 32.34
N ASP A 111 -8.33 -11.35 33.31
CA ASP A 111 -7.12 -10.50 33.29
C ASP A 111 -5.83 -11.29 33.04
N ASP A 112 -5.68 -12.47 33.65
CA ASP A 112 -4.47 -13.28 33.47
C ASP A 112 -4.30 -13.82 32.05
N PHE A 113 -5.41 -14.15 31.38
CA PHE A 113 -5.36 -14.55 29.97
C PHE A 113 -5.08 -13.34 29.08
N ILE A 114 -5.70 -12.18 29.35
CA ILE A 114 -5.47 -10.94 28.62
C ILE A 114 -3.97 -10.59 28.61
N LYS A 115 -3.27 -10.73 29.74
CA LYS A 115 -1.81 -10.50 29.81
C LYS A 115 -1.01 -11.36 28.84
N THR A 116 -1.47 -12.56 28.50
CA THR A 116 -0.78 -13.44 27.53
C THR A 116 -0.90 -12.94 26.10
N LEU A 117 -1.91 -12.12 25.79
CA LEU A 117 -2.12 -11.52 24.46
C LEU A 117 -1.12 -10.39 24.14
N ARG A 118 -0.10 -10.18 24.97
CA ARG A 118 1.10 -9.38 24.64
C ARG A 118 2.05 -10.10 23.69
N ASP A 119 1.89 -11.41 23.54
CA ASP A 119 2.58 -12.20 22.51
C ASP A 119 1.73 -12.24 21.23
N PRO A 120 2.26 -11.76 20.08
CA PRO A 120 1.57 -11.82 18.80
C PRO A 120 1.12 -13.23 18.38
N ILE A 121 1.85 -14.28 18.77
CA ILE A 121 1.46 -15.67 18.47
C ILE A 121 0.22 -16.06 19.27
N LYS A 122 0.13 -15.64 20.54
CA LYS A 122 -1.07 -15.85 21.37
C LYS A 122 -2.28 -15.09 20.86
N VAL A 123 -2.08 -13.91 20.28
CA VAL A 123 -3.13 -13.18 19.56
C VAL A 123 -3.64 -14.00 18.38
N VAL A 124 -2.74 -14.55 17.56
CA VAL A 124 -3.11 -15.39 16.42
C VAL A 124 -3.89 -16.63 16.88
N ASP A 125 -3.38 -17.34 17.88
CA ASP A 125 -4.02 -18.54 18.42
C ASP A 125 -5.44 -18.25 18.94
N TYR A 126 -5.59 -17.19 19.74
CA TYR A 126 -6.87 -16.81 20.33
C TYR A 126 -7.90 -16.45 19.26
N PHE A 127 -7.58 -15.49 18.39
CA PHE A 127 -8.55 -15.04 17.38
C PHE A 127 -8.84 -16.10 16.33
N SER A 128 -7.87 -16.93 15.94
CA SER A 128 -8.12 -18.06 15.04
C SER A 128 -9.17 -19.01 15.61
N LYS A 129 -9.10 -19.29 16.93
CA LYS A 129 -10.10 -20.10 17.63
C LYS A 129 -11.47 -19.42 17.67
N VAL A 130 -11.52 -18.12 17.98
CA VAL A 130 -12.77 -17.34 17.95
C VAL A 130 -13.41 -17.38 16.57
N TYR A 131 -12.62 -17.21 15.50
CA TYR A 131 -13.16 -17.20 14.14
C TYR A 131 -13.77 -18.56 13.76
N VAL A 132 -13.13 -19.66 14.15
CA VAL A 132 -13.65 -21.00 13.86
C VAL A 132 -14.88 -21.32 14.70
N GLU A 133 -14.78 -21.19 16.02
CA GLU A 133 -15.81 -21.69 16.94
C GLU A 133 -16.97 -20.72 17.09
N ASP A 134 -16.69 -19.43 17.28
CA ASP A 134 -17.71 -18.43 17.63
C ASP A 134 -18.33 -17.76 16.40
N TYR A 135 -17.65 -17.80 15.25
CA TYR A 135 -18.17 -17.28 13.98
C TYR A 135 -18.51 -18.38 12.99
N TRP A 136 -17.53 -19.02 12.35
CA TRP A 136 -17.80 -19.86 11.18
C TRP A 136 -18.69 -21.08 11.48
N LYS A 137 -18.41 -21.82 12.56
CA LYS A 137 -19.24 -22.96 12.98
C LYS A 137 -20.61 -22.51 13.48
N LYS A 138 -20.67 -21.42 14.23
CA LYS A 138 -21.92 -20.84 14.75
C LYS A 138 -22.83 -20.28 13.66
N PHE A 139 -22.27 -19.77 12.56
CA PHE A 139 -23.02 -19.41 11.35
C PHE A 139 -23.43 -20.64 10.52
N GLY A 140 -22.88 -21.81 10.81
CA GLY A 140 -23.16 -23.06 10.10
C GLY A 140 -22.49 -23.16 8.73
N PHE A 141 -21.36 -22.46 8.52
CA PHE A 141 -20.62 -22.57 7.27
C PHE A 141 -20.00 -23.97 7.14
N LEU A 142 -20.21 -24.61 5.99
CA LEU A 142 -19.67 -25.94 5.68
C LEU A 142 -18.25 -25.85 5.13
N ILE A 143 -17.41 -25.11 5.84
CA ILE A 143 -15.97 -25.04 5.58
C ILE A 143 -15.34 -26.40 5.86
N ASP A 144 -14.41 -26.84 5.03
CA ASP A 144 -13.61 -28.03 5.30
C ASP A 144 -12.58 -27.73 6.41
N TYR A 145 -13.01 -27.89 7.67
CA TYR A 145 -12.17 -27.56 8.84
C TYR A 145 -10.93 -28.46 8.98
N THR A 146 -10.83 -29.57 8.23
CA THR A 146 -9.58 -30.35 8.18
C THR A 146 -8.45 -29.58 7.50
N ARG A 147 -8.79 -28.56 6.70
CA ARG A 147 -7.86 -27.78 5.86
C ARG A 147 -7.54 -26.40 6.42
N ILE A 148 -7.95 -26.10 7.66
CA ILE A 148 -7.61 -24.83 8.31
C ILE A 148 -6.10 -24.60 8.27
N MET A 149 -5.68 -23.41 7.87
CA MET A 149 -4.26 -23.05 7.84
C MET A 149 -4.03 -21.64 8.38
N SER A 150 -2.80 -21.39 8.79
CA SER A 150 -2.29 -20.07 9.15
C SER A 150 -1.02 -19.78 8.36
N THR A 151 -0.85 -18.55 7.90
CA THR A 151 0.33 -18.17 7.11
C THR A 151 1.65 -18.20 7.89
N ILE A 152 1.58 -18.28 9.23
CA ILE A 152 2.76 -18.44 10.08
C ILE A 152 3.05 -19.91 10.46
N SER A 153 2.27 -20.86 9.93
CA SER A 153 2.52 -22.29 10.16
C SER A 153 3.75 -22.77 9.40
N GLU A 154 4.45 -23.77 9.95
CA GLU A 154 5.71 -24.26 9.37
C GLU A 154 5.55 -24.82 7.95
N GLY A 155 4.47 -25.57 7.68
CA GLY A 155 4.20 -26.06 6.33
C GLY A 155 3.94 -24.92 5.33
N TYR A 156 3.26 -23.86 5.76
CA TYR A 156 3.00 -22.70 4.91
C TYR A 156 4.28 -21.92 4.61
N LYS A 157 5.15 -21.73 5.61
CA LYS A 157 6.47 -21.10 5.41
C LYS A 157 7.31 -21.84 4.37
N LYS A 158 7.28 -23.18 4.38
CA LYS A 158 7.94 -24.00 3.36
C LYS A 158 7.35 -23.80 1.97
N PHE A 159 6.02 -23.74 1.88
CA PHE A 159 5.31 -23.45 0.64
C PHE A 159 5.66 -22.07 0.06
N ILE A 160 5.68 -21.02 0.89
CA ILE A 160 6.06 -19.67 0.46
C ILE A 160 7.53 -19.59 0.07
N THR A 161 8.41 -20.31 0.78
CA THR A 161 9.81 -20.44 0.37
C THR A 161 9.93 -21.00 -1.04
N TRP A 162 9.19 -22.08 -1.35
CA TRP A 162 9.13 -22.65 -2.70
C TRP A 162 8.59 -21.66 -3.74
N GLN A 163 7.50 -20.96 -3.46
CA GLN A 163 6.94 -19.95 -4.37
C GLN A 163 8.00 -18.92 -4.76
N PHE A 164 8.77 -18.41 -3.79
CA PHE A 164 9.82 -17.43 -4.04
C PHE A 164 11.05 -17.99 -4.78
N LEU A 165 11.38 -19.26 -4.57
CA LEU A 165 12.38 -19.96 -5.40
C LEU A 165 11.90 -20.00 -6.86
N LYS A 166 10.64 -20.35 -7.12
CA LYS A 166 10.08 -20.35 -8.49
C LYS A 166 10.04 -18.96 -9.11
N LEU A 167 9.69 -17.91 -8.34
CA LEU A 167 9.78 -16.52 -8.83
C LEU A 167 11.20 -16.13 -9.22
N LYS A 168 12.21 -16.58 -8.44
CA LYS A 168 13.63 -16.36 -8.75
C LYS A 168 14.03 -17.08 -10.04
N GLU A 169 13.64 -18.35 -10.22
CA GLU A 169 13.89 -19.13 -11.44
C GLU A 169 13.27 -18.49 -12.70
N LYS A 170 12.16 -17.79 -12.54
CA LYS A 170 11.47 -17.05 -13.61
C LYS A 170 12.06 -15.67 -13.87
N ASN A 171 13.13 -15.28 -13.17
CA ASN A 171 13.73 -13.94 -13.22
C ASN A 171 12.76 -12.79 -12.87
N LEU A 172 11.71 -13.07 -12.09
CA LEU A 172 10.71 -12.07 -11.68
C LEU A 172 11.03 -11.40 -10.34
N LEU A 173 12.22 -11.65 -9.77
CA LEU A 173 12.68 -11.01 -8.55
C LEU A 173 13.84 -10.06 -8.86
N ILE A 174 13.59 -8.76 -8.72
CA ILE A 174 14.54 -7.68 -8.99
C ILE A 174 14.90 -6.93 -7.71
N GLN A 175 15.98 -6.16 -7.76
CA GLN A 175 16.38 -5.25 -6.69
C GLN A 175 16.43 -3.82 -7.24
N LYS A 176 15.79 -2.88 -6.54
CA LYS A 176 15.85 -1.44 -6.82
C LYS A 176 15.84 -0.65 -5.51
N PRO A 177 16.33 0.60 -5.49
CA PRO A 177 16.20 1.45 -4.32
C PRO A 177 14.72 1.65 -3.95
N HIS A 178 14.41 1.61 -2.67
CA HIS A 178 13.07 1.84 -2.16
C HIS A 178 13.09 2.80 -0.98
N PHE A 179 12.05 3.62 -0.85
CA PHE A 179 11.96 4.62 0.19
C PHE A 179 10.85 4.22 1.15
N ALA A 180 11.19 4.07 2.43
CA ALA A 180 10.27 3.59 3.45
C ALA A 180 10.31 4.45 4.72
N PRO A 181 9.19 4.55 5.45
CA PRO A 181 9.16 5.22 6.75
C PRO A 181 10.15 4.62 7.75
N PHE A 182 10.89 5.47 8.43
CA PHE A 182 11.95 5.12 9.36
C PHE A 182 11.99 6.10 10.53
N CYS A 183 12.02 5.58 11.74
CA CYS A 183 12.32 6.38 12.92
C CYS A 183 13.82 6.29 13.21
N PRO A 184 14.55 7.43 13.33
CA PRO A 184 15.97 7.43 13.69
C PRO A 184 16.30 6.70 14.99
N ASN A 185 15.35 6.64 15.94
CA ASN A 185 15.52 5.99 17.23
C ASN A 185 15.05 4.52 17.21
N CYS A 186 13.86 4.25 16.66
CA CYS A 186 13.23 2.92 16.73
C CYS A 186 13.52 2.02 15.52
N GLY A 187 14.08 2.55 14.45
CA GLY A 187 14.27 1.83 13.20
C GLY A 187 13.04 1.88 12.28
N PRO A 188 12.81 0.86 11.42
CA PRO A 188 11.64 0.82 10.54
C PRO A 188 10.32 0.93 11.32
N VAL A 189 9.39 1.74 10.83
CA VAL A 189 8.07 1.95 11.43
C VAL A 189 6.98 1.85 10.38
N ALA A 190 5.79 1.40 10.76
CA ALA A 190 4.61 1.47 9.90
C ALA A 190 3.91 2.83 10.04
N VAL A 191 3.60 3.45 8.90
CA VAL A 191 2.72 4.61 8.81
C VAL A 191 1.38 4.12 8.29
N ASP A 192 0.40 4.04 9.17
CA ASP A 192 -0.92 3.51 8.86
C ASP A 192 -1.97 4.07 9.83
N LYS A 193 -3.24 4.02 9.40
CA LYS A 193 -4.39 4.60 10.14
C LYS A 193 -4.62 3.98 11.51
N SER A 194 -4.05 2.82 11.82
CA SER A 194 -4.12 2.23 13.16
C SER A 194 -3.14 2.85 14.16
N GLU A 195 -2.17 3.64 13.67
CA GLU A 195 -1.15 4.34 14.45
C GLU A 195 -0.46 3.43 15.48
N THR A 196 -0.12 2.22 15.02
CA THR A 196 0.46 1.19 15.89
C THR A 196 1.87 1.57 16.35
N ASP A 197 2.70 2.04 15.41
CA ASP A 197 4.10 2.44 15.62
C ASP A 197 4.28 3.95 15.77
N ILE A 198 3.31 4.73 15.31
CA ILE A 198 3.31 6.20 15.31
C ILE A 198 2.27 6.75 16.28
N SER A 199 2.43 8.00 16.68
CA SER A 199 1.50 8.75 17.55
C SER A 199 0.78 9.89 16.82
N LYS A 200 1.20 10.20 15.59
CA LYS A 200 0.62 11.22 14.71
C LYS A 200 0.94 10.87 13.26
N GLY A 201 0.03 11.19 12.35
CA GLY A 201 0.25 11.10 10.90
C GLY A 201 -0.11 9.74 10.29
N GLY A 202 -1.08 9.01 10.86
CA GLY A 202 -1.49 7.69 10.33
C GLY A 202 -2.12 7.71 8.95
N ALA A 203 -2.50 8.89 8.43
CA ALA A 203 -3.02 9.05 7.07
C ALA A 203 -1.98 9.63 6.10
N ALA A 204 -0.75 9.86 6.56
CA ALA A 204 0.28 10.48 5.75
C ALA A 204 0.66 9.64 4.53
N GLU A 205 0.75 10.30 3.39
CA GLU A 205 1.22 9.74 2.13
C GLU A 205 2.65 10.21 1.85
N ILE A 206 3.42 9.42 1.09
CA ILE A 206 4.75 9.84 0.65
C ILE A 206 4.59 10.62 -0.64
N LEU A 207 4.92 11.91 -0.59
CA LEU A 207 4.98 12.82 -1.71
C LEU A 207 6.40 12.83 -2.29
N GLU A 208 6.50 12.86 -3.61
CA GLU A 208 7.78 12.99 -4.32
C GLU A 208 7.90 14.41 -4.88
N PHE A 209 8.77 15.22 -4.26
CA PHE A 209 9.11 16.55 -4.70
C PHE A 209 10.28 16.50 -5.68
N THR A 210 10.19 17.33 -6.72
CA THR A 210 11.34 17.66 -7.57
C THR A 210 12.08 18.83 -6.92
N THR A 211 13.28 18.57 -6.42
CA THR A 211 14.13 19.56 -5.76
C THR A 211 15.08 20.17 -6.77
N ILE A 212 14.69 21.33 -7.30
CA ILE A 212 15.35 22.04 -8.40
C ILE A 212 16.49 22.89 -7.85
N LYS A 213 17.67 22.81 -8.48
CA LYS A 213 18.91 23.43 -8.04
C LYS A 213 19.06 24.84 -8.63
N PHE A 214 18.73 25.88 -7.87
CA PHE A 214 18.97 27.26 -8.28
C PHE A 214 20.39 27.68 -7.91
N LYS A 215 21.19 28.10 -8.89
CA LYS A 215 22.61 28.41 -8.67
C LYS A 215 22.80 29.88 -8.31
N MET A 216 23.38 30.15 -7.15
CA MET A 216 23.77 31.50 -6.70
C MET A 216 25.07 31.95 -7.37
N GLN A 217 25.34 33.26 -7.34
CA GLN A 217 26.54 33.85 -7.96
C GLN A 217 27.87 33.34 -7.39
N ASP A 218 27.90 32.96 -6.10
CA ASP A 218 29.08 32.38 -5.44
C ASP A 218 29.25 30.87 -5.71
N GLY A 219 28.41 30.30 -6.58
CA GLY A 219 28.43 28.88 -6.94
C GLY A 219 27.68 27.97 -5.96
N THR A 220 27.14 28.48 -4.87
CA THR A 220 26.28 27.71 -3.97
C THR A 220 24.91 27.43 -4.59
N ILE A 221 24.26 26.35 -4.14
CA ILE A 221 22.94 25.92 -4.61
C ILE A 221 21.90 26.29 -3.57
N LEU A 222 20.80 26.89 -4.03
CA LEU A 222 19.60 27.19 -3.28
C LEU A 222 18.46 26.29 -3.79
N PRO A 223 18.35 25.05 -3.29
CA PRO A 223 17.45 24.05 -3.85
C PRO A 223 15.99 24.29 -3.43
N ALA A 224 15.08 24.41 -4.39
CA ALA A 224 13.65 24.58 -4.15
C ALA A 224 12.88 23.31 -4.48
N ALA A 225 12.07 22.83 -3.55
CA ALA A 225 11.25 21.64 -3.75
C ALA A 225 9.87 22.01 -4.30
N THR A 226 9.44 21.33 -5.36
CA THR A 226 8.11 21.54 -5.97
C THR A 226 7.45 20.23 -6.38
N LEU A 227 6.11 20.18 -6.29
CA LEU A 227 5.29 19.12 -6.88
C LEU A 227 4.90 19.43 -8.34
N ARG A 228 5.27 20.62 -8.83
CA ARG A 228 4.95 21.15 -10.15
C ARG A 228 6.22 21.59 -10.87
N PRO A 229 7.12 20.66 -11.25
CA PRO A 229 8.37 21.01 -11.92
C PRO A 229 8.15 21.73 -13.26
N GLU A 230 7.02 21.50 -13.92
CA GLU A 230 6.65 22.16 -15.17
C GLU A 230 6.50 23.68 -15.04
N THR A 231 6.30 24.20 -13.83
CA THR A 231 6.11 25.63 -13.61
C THR A 231 7.41 26.45 -13.56
N ILE A 232 8.57 25.78 -13.70
CA ILE A 232 9.90 26.41 -13.65
C ILE A 232 10.06 27.60 -14.61
N PHE A 233 9.43 27.57 -15.78
CA PHE A 233 9.48 28.64 -16.79
C PHE A 233 8.86 29.96 -16.31
N GLY A 234 7.91 29.86 -15.37
CA GLY A 234 7.17 30.99 -14.80
C GLY A 234 7.79 31.55 -13.52
N VAL A 235 8.94 31.04 -13.08
CA VAL A 235 9.54 31.45 -11.80
C VAL A 235 10.04 32.89 -11.88
N THR A 236 9.59 33.73 -10.95
CA THR A 236 9.93 35.17 -10.90
C THR A 236 10.92 35.53 -9.80
N ASN A 237 10.90 34.79 -8.70
CA ASN A 237 11.75 35.01 -7.52
C ASN A 237 11.85 33.73 -6.68
N MET A 238 12.72 33.76 -5.68
CA MET A 238 12.77 32.74 -4.63
C MET A 238 12.17 33.29 -3.33
N TRP A 239 11.59 32.43 -2.52
CA TRP A 239 11.14 32.74 -1.16
C TRP A 239 12.02 32.05 -0.13
N VAL A 240 12.56 32.85 0.78
CA VAL A 240 13.37 32.40 1.92
C VAL A 240 12.80 33.01 3.19
N ASN A 241 12.67 32.20 4.23
CA ASN A 241 12.22 32.68 5.52
C ASN A 241 13.35 33.48 6.20
N PRO A 242 13.19 34.79 6.44
CA PRO A 242 14.28 35.61 6.98
C PRO A 242 14.67 35.25 8.42
N ASP A 243 13.75 34.65 9.17
CA ASP A 243 13.89 34.36 10.60
C ASP A 243 14.48 32.96 10.87
N VAL A 244 14.60 32.14 9.82
CA VAL A 244 15.18 30.80 9.89
C VAL A 244 16.70 30.86 9.75
N GLU A 245 17.39 30.02 10.53
CA GLU A 245 18.82 29.76 10.36
C GLU A 245 19.01 28.50 9.50
N TYR A 246 19.50 28.69 8.28
CA TYR A 246 19.79 27.62 7.33
C TYR A 246 21.20 27.06 7.54
N VAL A 247 21.46 25.88 7.01
CA VAL A 247 22.74 25.18 7.10
C VAL A 247 23.33 24.95 5.71
N LYS A 248 24.67 24.94 5.63
CA LYS A 248 25.36 24.44 4.43
C LYS A 248 25.70 22.96 4.56
N ALA A 249 25.46 22.22 3.49
CA ALA A 249 25.90 20.85 3.35
C ALA A 249 26.51 20.61 1.97
N LYS A 250 27.55 19.78 1.92
CA LYS A 250 28.08 19.26 0.66
C LYS A 250 27.29 18.02 0.27
N ILE A 251 26.53 18.10 -0.81
CA ILE A 251 25.64 17.04 -1.31
C ILE A 251 26.06 16.72 -2.74
N GLN A 252 26.47 15.48 -3.00
CA GLN A 252 26.91 15.03 -4.34
C GLN A 252 27.97 15.93 -4.98
N GLY A 253 28.89 16.47 -4.16
CA GLY A 253 29.95 17.39 -4.63
C GLY A 253 29.59 18.88 -4.64
N GLU A 254 28.33 19.25 -4.51
CA GLU A 254 27.83 20.64 -4.56
C GLU A 254 27.57 21.18 -3.14
N ILE A 255 27.66 22.50 -2.95
CA ILE A 255 27.36 23.15 -1.65
C ILE A 255 25.93 23.67 -1.69
N TRP A 256 25.06 23.08 -0.87
CA TRP A 256 23.64 23.42 -0.78
C TRP A 256 23.36 24.22 0.49
N ILE A 257 22.43 25.17 0.40
CA ILE A 257 21.87 25.90 1.54
C ILE A 257 20.45 25.38 1.76
N ILE A 258 20.19 24.74 2.90
CA ILE A 258 18.89 24.10 3.22
C ILE A 258 18.54 24.29 4.70
N SER A 259 17.30 24.02 5.10
CA SER A 259 16.96 24.02 6.53
C SER A 259 17.66 22.88 7.29
N GLU A 260 17.74 22.99 8.62
CA GLU A 260 18.34 21.95 9.45
C GLU A 260 17.50 20.66 9.40
N GLU A 261 16.17 20.81 9.34
CA GLU A 261 15.21 19.72 9.16
C GLU A 261 15.38 19.03 7.80
N ALA A 262 15.61 19.79 6.73
CA ALA A 262 15.89 19.24 5.41
C ALA A 262 17.18 18.41 5.39
N LEU A 263 18.22 18.84 6.11
CA LEU A 263 19.48 18.11 6.23
C LEU A 263 19.28 16.76 6.92
N ASP A 264 18.49 16.69 8.01
CA ASP A 264 18.14 15.43 8.68
C ASP A 264 17.44 14.48 7.70
N LYS A 265 16.46 14.98 6.94
CA LYS A 265 15.70 14.18 5.96
C LYS A 265 16.57 13.70 4.79
N ILE A 266 17.35 14.59 4.18
CA ILE A 266 18.16 14.30 2.99
C ILE A 266 19.27 13.28 3.31
N THR A 267 19.84 13.33 4.51
CA THR A 267 20.86 12.35 4.97
C THR A 267 20.34 10.91 4.96
N HIS A 268 19.02 10.71 5.00
CA HIS A 268 18.39 9.39 4.91
C HIS A 268 17.97 8.98 3.49
N GLN A 269 18.02 9.89 2.52
CA GLN A 269 17.46 9.70 1.19
C GLN A 269 18.47 9.81 0.04
N ILE A 270 19.58 10.52 0.26
CA ILE A 270 20.59 10.79 -0.75
C ILE A 270 21.96 10.34 -0.20
N ASP A 271 22.75 9.69 -1.05
CA ASP A 271 24.13 9.32 -0.73
C ASP A 271 25.09 10.53 -0.85
N ASP A 272 26.26 10.46 -0.19
CA ASP A 272 27.29 11.53 -0.16
C ASP A 272 26.77 12.89 0.32
N VAL A 273 26.12 12.89 1.49
CA VAL A 273 25.72 14.11 2.23
C VAL A 273 26.71 14.35 3.36
N LYS A 274 27.34 15.54 3.37
CA LYS A 274 28.31 15.96 4.39
C LYS A 274 27.94 17.34 4.94
N PRO A 275 27.45 17.43 6.19
CA PRO A 275 27.23 18.71 6.85
C PRO A 275 28.54 19.52 6.92
N LEU A 276 28.50 20.81 6.59
CA LEU A 276 29.68 21.69 6.69
C LEU A 276 29.75 22.42 8.04
N ASN A 277 28.74 22.25 8.91
CA ASN A 277 28.58 22.95 10.19
C ASN A 277 28.64 24.49 10.07
N GLU A 278 28.34 25.01 8.89
CA GLU A 278 28.20 26.44 8.62
C GLU A 278 26.72 26.82 8.63
N LYS A 279 26.39 27.85 9.40
CA LYS A 279 25.03 28.38 9.52
C LYS A 279 24.90 29.72 8.82
N ILE A 280 23.76 29.95 8.15
CA ILE A 280 23.44 31.18 7.44
C ILE A 280 22.05 31.64 7.86
N LYS A 281 21.93 32.89 8.34
CA LYS A 281 20.61 33.48 8.60
C LYS A 281 19.90 33.75 7.28
N GLY A 282 18.64 33.34 7.15
CA GLY A 282 17.84 33.55 5.94
C GLY A 282 17.80 35.01 5.50
N LYS A 283 17.77 35.95 6.45
CA LYS A 283 17.87 37.40 6.20
C LYS A 283 19.08 37.82 5.36
N THR A 284 20.20 37.09 5.41
CA THR A 284 21.41 37.39 4.62
C THR A 284 21.34 36.90 3.17
N LEU A 285 20.37 36.05 2.84
CA LEU A 285 20.09 35.60 1.49
C LEU A 285 19.17 36.57 0.75
N ILE A 286 18.35 37.32 1.49
CA ILE A 286 17.41 38.30 0.93
C ILE A 286 18.16 39.39 0.17
N GLY A 287 17.71 39.67 -1.06
CA GLY A 287 18.31 40.64 -1.96
C GLY A 287 19.47 40.13 -2.81
N LYS A 288 19.96 38.90 -2.56
CA LYS A 288 20.86 38.20 -3.50
C LYS A 288 20.05 37.65 -4.69
N THR A 289 20.77 37.16 -5.70
CA THR A 289 20.19 36.56 -6.90
C THR A 289 20.63 35.11 -7.09
N CYS A 290 19.84 34.38 -7.88
CA CYS A 290 20.17 33.03 -8.34
C CYS A 290 19.65 32.83 -9.77
N ASN A 291 20.21 31.84 -10.47
CA ASN A 291 19.82 31.49 -11.82
C ASN A 291 18.88 30.27 -11.83
N ILE A 292 17.83 30.37 -12.64
CA ILE A 292 16.90 29.28 -12.90
C ILE A 292 17.55 28.29 -13.89
N PRO A 293 17.63 26.98 -13.57
CA PRO A 293 18.09 25.99 -14.53
C PRO A 293 17.14 25.87 -15.72
N LEU A 294 17.64 25.44 -16.89
CA LEU A 294 16.95 25.41 -18.19
C LEU A 294 16.58 26.78 -18.79
N VAL A 295 16.10 27.72 -17.97
CA VAL A 295 15.65 29.06 -18.42
C VAL A 295 16.81 30.05 -18.53
N ASN A 296 17.86 29.86 -17.72
CA ASN A 296 19.04 30.74 -17.66
C ASN A 296 18.69 32.23 -17.42
N ARG A 297 17.66 32.48 -16.60
CA ARG A 297 17.28 33.81 -16.14
C ARG A 297 17.72 34.01 -14.69
N GLU A 298 18.26 35.19 -14.40
CA GLU A 298 18.58 35.62 -13.05
C GLU A 298 17.33 36.16 -12.35
N ILE A 299 17.09 35.71 -11.11
CA ILE A 299 15.94 36.11 -10.28
C ILE A 299 16.38 36.50 -8.86
N PRO A 300 15.66 37.43 -8.21
CA PRO A 300 15.95 37.84 -6.84
C PRO A 300 15.46 36.83 -5.80
N ILE A 301 16.10 36.85 -4.63
CA ILE A 301 15.65 36.14 -3.43
C ILE A 301 14.90 37.13 -2.54
N LEU A 302 13.63 36.86 -2.28
CA LEU A 302 12.72 37.70 -1.48
C LEU A 302 12.38 37.05 -0.13
N SER A 303 11.94 37.89 0.79
CA SER A 303 11.52 37.48 2.13
C SER A 303 10.16 36.79 2.07
N GLY A 304 10.09 35.52 2.46
CA GLY A 304 8.86 34.75 2.55
C GLY A 304 8.77 34.03 3.89
N PRO A 305 8.26 34.68 4.96
CA PRO A 305 8.09 34.05 6.27
C PRO A 305 7.17 32.82 6.28
N PHE A 306 6.34 32.66 5.25
CA PHE A 306 5.49 31.50 5.03
C PHE A 306 6.26 30.24 4.58
N ALA A 307 7.50 30.37 4.12
CA ALA A 307 8.33 29.23 3.77
C ALA A 307 8.66 28.44 5.04
N ASP A 308 8.05 27.27 5.19
CA ASP A 308 8.19 26.40 6.36
C ASP A 308 9.52 25.63 6.29
N PRO A 309 10.46 25.84 7.22
CA PRO A 309 11.72 25.08 7.26
C PRO A 309 11.51 23.57 7.46
N GLY A 310 10.39 23.17 8.05
CA GLY A 310 10.02 21.78 8.27
C GLY A 310 9.49 21.06 7.03
N VAL A 311 9.23 21.75 5.92
CA VAL A 311 8.71 21.17 4.67
C VAL A 311 9.80 21.15 3.59
N ALA A 312 10.10 19.95 3.08
CA ALA A 312 11.10 19.71 2.05
C ALA A 312 12.44 20.40 2.34
N THR A 313 12.86 21.41 1.57
CA THR A 313 14.14 22.12 1.75
C THR A 313 14.05 23.38 2.62
N GLY A 314 12.84 23.85 2.94
CA GLY A 314 12.60 25.17 3.55
C GLY A 314 12.78 26.36 2.60
N ILE A 315 12.86 26.10 1.29
CA ILE A 315 13.02 27.10 0.22
C ILE A 315 11.96 26.87 -0.84
N VAL A 316 11.31 27.94 -1.28
CA VAL A 316 10.22 27.88 -2.26
C VAL A 316 10.58 28.69 -3.51
N MET A 317 10.27 28.16 -4.69
CA MET A 317 10.34 28.90 -5.96
C MET A 317 8.99 29.58 -6.21
N SER A 318 9.00 30.85 -6.57
CA SER A 318 7.79 31.66 -6.74
C SER A 318 7.28 31.63 -8.18
N VAL A 319 6.04 31.20 -8.39
CA VAL A 319 5.35 31.25 -9.69
C VAL A 319 4.02 32.02 -9.55
N PRO A 320 4.06 33.36 -9.43
CA PRO A 320 2.89 34.18 -9.07
C PRO A 320 1.72 34.13 -10.04
N ALA A 321 1.93 33.70 -11.29
CA ALA A 321 0.84 33.56 -12.27
C ALA A 321 -0.03 32.31 -12.01
N HIS A 322 0.53 31.31 -11.33
CA HIS A 322 -0.04 29.96 -11.22
C HIS A 322 -0.18 29.48 -9.78
N ALA A 323 0.41 30.17 -8.81
CA ALA A 323 0.31 29.87 -7.38
C ALA A 323 -0.29 31.06 -6.60
N PRO A 324 -1.51 30.94 -6.05
CA PRO A 324 -2.16 31.97 -5.24
C PRO A 324 -1.34 32.46 -4.05
N TYR A 325 -0.64 31.56 -3.35
CA TYR A 325 0.30 31.91 -2.27
C TYR A 325 1.39 32.87 -2.75
N ASP A 326 2.01 32.57 -3.91
CA ASP A 326 3.07 33.40 -4.49
C ASP A 326 2.55 34.75 -4.97
N TRP A 327 1.34 34.79 -5.53
CA TRP A 327 0.71 36.04 -5.95
C TRP A 327 0.52 37.01 -4.78
N ILE A 328 -0.12 36.54 -3.71
CA ILE A 328 -0.37 37.38 -2.52
C ILE A 328 0.95 37.75 -1.84
N ALA A 329 1.91 36.83 -1.78
CA ALA A 329 3.22 37.12 -1.21
C ALA A 329 4.00 38.17 -2.01
N LEU A 330 3.91 38.11 -3.34
CA LEU A 330 4.54 39.12 -4.20
C LEU A 330 3.86 40.48 -4.04
N ALA A 331 2.54 40.52 -3.99
CA ALA A 331 1.78 41.75 -3.77
C ALA A 331 2.11 42.40 -2.41
N GLU A 332 2.17 41.62 -1.33
CA GLU A 332 2.54 42.11 0.01
C GLU A 332 4.01 42.55 0.09
N SER A 333 4.90 41.97 -0.73
CA SER A 333 6.33 42.36 -0.75
C SER A 333 6.57 43.77 -1.29
N GLY A 334 5.61 44.35 -2.02
CA GLY A 334 5.72 45.65 -2.66
C GLY A 334 6.79 45.74 -3.75
N LYS A 335 7.25 44.59 -4.29
CA LYS A 335 8.22 44.52 -5.38
C LYS A 335 7.51 44.61 -6.72
N ASP A 336 8.07 45.42 -7.61
CA ASP A 336 7.61 45.57 -9.00
C ASP A 336 8.19 44.43 -9.85
N ILE A 337 7.51 43.28 -9.82
CA ILE A 337 7.89 42.07 -10.56
C ILE A 337 6.64 41.54 -11.26
N ASP A 338 6.70 41.41 -12.58
CA ASP A 338 5.58 40.91 -13.36
C ASP A 338 5.44 39.39 -13.23
N ALA A 339 4.20 38.94 -13.00
CA ALA A 339 3.86 37.53 -13.05
C ALA A 339 3.95 36.99 -14.49
N ILE A 340 4.55 35.80 -14.64
CA ILE A 340 4.79 35.21 -15.95
C ILE A 340 3.84 34.04 -16.16
N GLN A 341 2.78 34.28 -16.94
CA GLN A 341 1.91 33.21 -17.38
C GLN A 341 2.61 32.30 -18.39
N ILE A 342 2.65 31.02 -18.05
CA ILE A 342 3.23 29.92 -18.84
C ILE A 342 2.19 28.85 -19.20
N ILE A 343 1.03 28.84 -18.53
CA ILE A 343 -0.08 27.93 -18.80
C ILE A 343 -1.28 28.74 -19.30
N ASP A 344 -1.75 28.38 -20.50
CA ASP A 344 -3.00 28.89 -21.05
C ASP A 344 -4.14 27.99 -20.55
N VAL A 345 -5.05 28.56 -19.75
CA VAL A 345 -6.16 27.82 -19.13
C VAL A 345 -7.48 28.38 -19.61
N LYS A 346 -8.34 27.51 -20.10
CA LYS A 346 -9.69 27.91 -20.51
C LYS A 346 -10.46 28.50 -19.32
N GLY A 347 -10.86 29.76 -19.43
CA GLY A 347 -11.69 30.46 -18.44
C GLY A 347 -10.92 31.38 -17.49
N TYR A 348 -9.59 31.41 -17.58
CA TYR A 348 -8.76 32.46 -16.97
C TYR A 348 -8.16 33.36 -18.05
N GLY A 349 -7.86 34.60 -17.67
CA GLY A 349 -7.13 35.56 -18.49
C GLY A 349 -5.62 35.38 -18.36
N THR A 350 -4.93 36.46 -18.00
CA THR A 350 -3.46 36.53 -18.04
C THR A 350 -2.78 36.14 -16.74
N ASN A 351 -3.53 35.97 -15.64
CA ASN A 351 -3.00 35.53 -14.37
C ASN A 351 -4.08 34.76 -13.58
N PRO A 352 -4.14 33.42 -13.77
CA PRO A 352 -5.08 32.56 -13.06
C PRO A 352 -5.05 32.72 -11.54
N ALA A 353 -3.86 32.80 -10.95
CA ALA A 353 -3.71 32.94 -9.50
C ALA A 353 -4.30 34.25 -8.97
N LYS A 354 -4.00 35.38 -9.64
CA LYS A 354 -4.58 36.69 -9.31
C LYS A 354 -6.09 36.68 -9.44
N GLU A 355 -6.62 36.15 -10.53
CA GLU A 355 -8.06 36.14 -10.79
C GLU A 355 -8.84 35.33 -9.75
N GLU A 356 -8.30 34.19 -9.29
CA GLU A 356 -8.93 33.40 -8.23
C GLU A 356 -8.78 34.06 -6.85
N CYS A 357 -7.64 34.69 -6.56
CA CYS A 357 -7.45 35.48 -5.34
C CYS A 357 -8.43 36.66 -5.27
N ASP A 358 -8.60 37.40 -6.37
CA ASP A 358 -9.53 38.54 -6.47
C ASP A 358 -10.98 38.06 -6.27
N LYS A 359 -11.35 36.91 -6.86
CA LYS A 359 -12.68 36.31 -6.73
C LYS A 359 -13.02 35.86 -5.32
N LEU A 360 -12.03 35.36 -4.57
CA LEU A 360 -12.17 34.95 -3.17
C LEU A 360 -11.86 36.09 -2.17
N GLU A 361 -11.60 37.30 -2.69
CA GLU A 361 -11.25 38.50 -1.94
C GLU A 361 -10.10 38.28 -0.94
N ILE A 362 -9.09 37.52 -1.35
CA ILE A 362 -7.91 37.20 -0.54
C ILE A 362 -6.98 38.41 -0.54
N LYS A 363 -6.58 38.86 0.64
CA LYS A 363 -5.75 40.06 0.81
C LYS A 363 -4.45 39.79 1.54
N SER A 364 -4.32 38.66 2.23
CA SER A 364 -3.11 38.36 3.00
C SER A 364 -2.72 36.89 2.97
N GLN A 365 -1.41 36.65 3.09
CA GLN A 365 -0.83 35.30 3.28
C GLN A 365 -1.37 34.58 4.53
N THR A 366 -1.96 35.31 5.48
CA THR A 366 -2.54 34.74 6.71
C THR A 366 -3.91 34.07 6.49
N GLU A 367 -4.57 34.31 5.36
CA GLU A 367 -5.88 33.73 5.02
C GLU A 367 -5.72 32.31 4.42
N THR A 368 -5.05 31.42 5.16
CA THR A 368 -4.61 30.10 4.66
C THR A 368 -5.73 29.24 4.12
N GLU A 369 -6.89 29.17 4.79
CA GLU A 369 -8.03 28.37 4.31
C GLU A 369 -8.53 28.82 2.92
N LYS A 370 -8.57 30.13 2.67
CA LYS A 370 -8.97 30.65 1.35
C LYS A 370 -7.89 30.42 0.30
N LEU A 371 -6.62 30.55 0.69
CA LEU A 371 -5.48 30.32 -0.18
C LEU A 371 -5.36 28.86 -0.61
N ASP A 372 -5.64 27.92 0.30
CA ASP A 372 -5.70 26.49 0.00
C ASP A 372 -6.80 26.20 -1.04
N LEU A 373 -8.01 26.75 -0.84
CA LEU A 373 -9.12 26.63 -1.79
C LEU A 373 -8.79 27.22 -3.16
N ALA A 374 -8.17 28.41 -3.19
CA ALA A 374 -7.73 29.05 -4.43
C ALA A 374 -6.69 28.20 -5.16
N THR A 375 -5.73 27.66 -4.42
CA THR A 375 -4.63 26.85 -4.96
C THR A 375 -5.15 25.54 -5.54
N GLU A 376 -6.04 24.85 -4.83
CA GLU A 376 -6.69 23.63 -5.34
C GLU A 376 -7.45 23.89 -6.64
N GLU A 377 -8.24 24.97 -6.71
CA GLU A 377 -9.05 25.31 -7.88
C GLU A 377 -8.18 25.64 -9.11
N VAL A 378 -7.14 26.46 -8.93
CA VAL A 378 -6.19 26.81 -10.01
C VAL A 378 -5.45 25.56 -10.48
N TYR A 379 -4.87 24.78 -9.57
CA TYR A 379 -4.09 23.58 -9.92
C TYR A 379 -4.95 22.54 -10.62
N LYS A 380 -6.17 22.31 -10.15
CA LYS A 380 -7.10 21.36 -10.75
C LYS A 380 -7.50 21.77 -12.16
N LYS A 381 -7.80 23.05 -12.39
CA LYS A 381 -8.14 23.54 -13.74
C LYS A 381 -6.95 23.47 -14.68
N GLU A 382 -5.77 23.92 -14.24
CA GLU A 382 -4.53 23.82 -15.01
C GLU A 382 -4.23 22.38 -15.42
N PHE A 383 -4.36 21.43 -14.50
CA PHE A 383 -4.12 20.02 -14.78
C PHE A 383 -5.10 19.45 -15.82
N HIS A 384 -6.37 19.83 -15.76
CA HIS A 384 -7.40 19.25 -16.65
C HIS A 384 -7.48 19.94 -18.03
N THR A 385 -7.31 21.26 -18.09
CA THR A 385 -7.58 22.07 -19.29
C THR A 385 -6.41 22.93 -19.74
N GLY A 386 -5.31 22.97 -18.98
CA GLY A 386 -4.15 23.82 -19.24
C GLY A 386 -3.18 23.24 -20.27
N TYR A 387 -2.66 24.12 -21.12
CA TYR A 387 -1.59 23.84 -22.08
C TYR A 387 -0.44 24.82 -21.86
N LEU A 388 0.79 24.35 -21.99
CA LEU A 388 1.96 25.22 -21.94
C LEU A 388 1.99 26.16 -23.15
N ASN A 389 2.32 27.43 -22.93
CA ASN A 389 2.40 28.43 -23.99
C ASN A 389 3.83 28.60 -24.54
N GLU A 390 3.99 29.48 -25.52
CA GLU A 390 5.24 29.74 -26.24
C GLU A 390 6.44 30.10 -25.34
N LYS A 391 6.20 30.60 -24.12
CA LYS A 391 7.28 30.92 -23.16
C LYS A 391 7.98 29.68 -22.61
N CYS A 392 7.41 28.50 -22.80
CA CYS A 392 8.01 27.22 -22.39
C CYS A 392 8.93 26.61 -23.46
N GLY A 393 9.17 27.32 -24.57
CA GLY A 393 10.07 26.88 -25.62
C GLY A 393 9.63 25.56 -26.27
N GLN A 394 10.49 24.55 -26.24
CA GLN A 394 10.22 23.24 -26.86
C GLN A 394 9.01 22.50 -26.25
N TYR A 395 8.57 22.90 -25.06
CA TYR A 395 7.43 22.29 -24.38
C TYR A 395 6.09 22.98 -24.67
N ALA A 396 6.08 24.01 -25.53
CA ALA A 396 4.86 24.71 -25.92
C ALA A 396 3.85 23.75 -26.59
N GLY A 397 2.56 23.94 -26.28
CA GLY A 397 1.46 23.14 -26.81
C GLY A 397 1.24 21.79 -26.11
N ILE A 398 2.11 21.40 -25.16
CA ILE A 398 1.95 20.17 -24.39
C ILE A 398 0.98 20.42 -23.23
N LYS A 399 0.12 19.44 -22.95
CA LYS A 399 -0.86 19.51 -21.88
C LYS A 399 -0.18 19.34 -20.52
N VAL A 400 -0.63 20.09 -19.50
CA VAL A 400 -0.05 20.04 -18.15
C VAL A 400 -0.09 18.63 -17.53
N SER A 401 -1.14 17.84 -17.82
CA SER A 401 -1.25 16.47 -17.34
C SER A 401 -0.15 15.52 -17.86
N ASP A 402 0.48 15.88 -18.96
CA ASP A 402 1.37 14.98 -19.72
C ASP A 402 2.84 15.42 -19.62
N ILE A 403 3.10 16.69 -19.29
CA ILE A 403 4.45 17.29 -19.29
C ILE A 403 5.23 17.13 -17.98
N LYS A 404 4.53 16.98 -16.84
CA LYS A 404 5.13 17.03 -15.51
C LYS A 404 6.34 16.09 -15.37
N ASP A 405 6.21 14.86 -15.83
CA ASP A 405 7.29 13.87 -15.75
C ASP A 405 8.42 14.13 -16.75
N GLU A 406 8.12 14.72 -17.92
CA GLU A 406 9.12 15.04 -18.93
C GLU A 406 10.07 16.15 -18.44
N VAL A 407 9.53 17.25 -17.90
CA VAL A 407 10.36 18.34 -17.34
C VAL A 407 11.13 17.87 -16.10
N LYS A 408 10.49 17.08 -15.24
CA LYS A 408 11.15 16.45 -14.09
C LYS A 408 12.37 15.63 -14.53
N ASN A 409 12.19 14.76 -15.51
CA ASN A 409 13.26 13.88 -16.00
C ASN A 409 14.37 14.70 -16.68
N ALA A 410 14.03 15.69 -17.50
CA ALA A 410 15.02 16.57 -18.12
C ALA A 410 15.89 17.30 -17.08
N LEU A 411 15.27 17.84 -16.02
CA LEU A 411 16.00 18.47 -14.91
C LEU A 411 16.93 17.48 -14.19
N ILE A 412 16.49 16.24 -13.96
CA ILE A 412 17.30 15.22 -13.29
C ILE A 412 18.46 14.77 -14.17
N ASP A 413 18.21 14.51 -15.45
CA ASP A 413 19.20 14.02 -16.42
C ASP A 413 20.32 15.04 -16.65
N GLU A 414 20.01 16.33 -16.61
CA GLU A 414 20.99 17.42 -16.67
C GLU A 414 21.63 17.75 -15.30
N ASN A 415 21.35 16.97 -14.26
CA ASN A 415 21.81 17.18 -12.88
C ASN A 415 21.37 18.54 -12.28
N ASN A 416 20.27 19.11 -12.79
CA ASN A 416 19.65 20.35 -12.33
C ASN A 416 18.57 20.13 -11.26
N ALA A 417 18.19 18.88 -10.96
CA ALA A 417 17.29 18.54 -9.87
C ALA A 417 17.61 17.17 -9.25
N VAL A 418 17.11 16.95 -8.04
CA VAL A 418 17.04 15.61 -7.41
C VAL A 418 15.62 15.35 -6.91
N LEU A 419 15.31 14.09 -6.62
CA LEU A 419 14.04 13.73 -5.97
C LEU A 419 14.20 13.74 -4.45
N MET A 420 13.32 14.48 -3.78
CA MET A 420 13.18 14.44 -2.32
C MET A 420 11.79 13.92 -1.98
N ARG A 421 11.72 12.94 -1.08
CA ARG A 421 10.44 12.44 -0.57
C ARG A 421 10.12 13.09 0.77
N GLU A 422 8.85 13.38 0.95
CA GLU A 422 8.31 14.03 2.15
C GLU A 422 6.97 13.38 2.49
N PHE A 423 6.57 13.40 3.76
CA PHE A 423 5.21 13.03 4.11
C PHE A 423 4.23 14.17 3.83
N SER A 424 3.01 13.86 3.42
CA SER A 424 1.94 14.85 3.21
C SER A 424 1.55 15.60 4.49
N GLU A 425 1.85 15.03 5.66
CA GLU A 425 1.67 15.63 6.98
C GLU A 425 2.79 15.15 7.93
N GLU A 426 2.98 15.83 9.05
CA GLU A 426 3.97 15.43 10.05
C GLU A 426 3.65 14.04 10.63
N VAL A 427 4.64 13.14 10.57
CA VAL A 427 4.55 11.80 11.15
C VAL A 427 5.47 11.70 12.36
N VAL A 428 4.89 11.41 13.52
CA VAL A 428 5.64 11.32 14.79
C VAL A 428 5.63 9.88 15.27
N CYS A 429 6.80 9.31 15.53
CA CYS A 429 6.91 7.98 16.14
C CYS A 429 6.51 8.04 17.60
N ARG A 430 6.02 6.92 18.16
CA ARG A 430 5.66 6.85 19.59
C ARG A 430 6.82 7.11 20.57
N CYS A 431 8.07 7.03 20.13
CA CYS A 431 9.21 7.46 20.96
C CYS A 431 9.37 8.99 21.04
N GLY A 432 8.51 9.75 20.36
CA GLY A 432 8.56 11.22 20.28
C GLY A 432 9.45 11.77 19.16
N ARG A 433 10.17 10.92 18.42
CA ARG A 433 10.99 11.36 17.27
C ARG A 433 10.17 11.41 15.99
N ASN A 434 10.42 12.42 15.16
CA ASN A 434 9.84 12.51 13.82
C ASN A 434 10.29 11.33 12.95
N VAL A 435 9.33 10.78 12.22
CA VAL A 435 9.57 9.72 11.23
C VAL A 435 10.09 10.38 9.97
N VAL A 436 11.16 9.85 9.43
CA VAL A 436 11.78 10.27 8.18
C VAL A 436 11.57 9.21 7.12
N ILE A 437 11.77 9.55 5.86
CA ILE A 437 11.76 8.59 4.76
C ILE A 437 13.21 8.18 4.51
N LYS A 438 13.47 6.88 4.54
CA LYS A 438 14.81 6.32 4.36
C LYS A 438 14.91 5.48 3.11
N GLN A 439 16.00 5.68 2.35
CA GLN A 439 16.37 4.83 1.23
C GLN A 439 16.89 3.47 1.71
N ILE A 440 16.37 2.42 1.08
CA ILE A 440 16.80 1.03 1.20
C ILE A 440 17.39 0.68 -0.17
N PRO A 441 18.72 0.62 -0.32
CA PRO A 441 19.36 0.52 -1.64
C PRO A 441 19.09 -0.83 -2.33
N ASP A 442 18.93 -1.90 -1.55
CA ASP A 442 18.87 -3.29 -2.03
C ASP A 442 17.52 -3.95 -1.67
N GLN A 443 16.42 -3.21 -1.82
CA GLN A 443 15.08 -3.73 -1.58
C GLN A 443 14.68 -4.70 -2.70
N TRP A 444 14.06 -5.82 -2.31
CA TRP A 444 13.58 -6.83 -3.26
C TRP A 444 12.14 -6.54 -3.68
N PHE A 445 11.89 -6.73 -4.97
CA PHE A 445 10.59 -6.57 -5.59
C PHE A 445 10.21 -7.81 -6.38
N ILE A 446 8.91 -8.06 -6.51
CA ILE A 446 8.37 -8.88 -7.60
C ILE A 446 8.11 -7.95 -8.78
N GLU A 447 8.71 -8.25 -9.93
CA GLU A 447 8.61 -7.48 -11.17
C GLU A 447 7.25 -7.73 -11.85
N TYR A 448 6.18 -7.15 -11.31
CA TYR A 448 4.86 -7.20 -11.94
C TYR A 448 4.76 -6.30 -13.17
N SER A 449 5.65 -5.32 -13.31
CA SER A 449 5.73 -4.49 -14.53
C SER A 449 6.24 -5.26 -15.75
N ASN A 450 6.66 -6.52 -15.59
CA ASN A 450 7.14 -7.37 -16.67
C ASN A 450 6.09 -7.52 -17.78
N ARG A 451 6.41 -7.00 -18.98
CA ARG A 451 5.49 -6.94 -20.12
C ARG A 451 4.91 -8.30 -20.51
N ASP A 452 5.75 -9.33 -20.59
CA ASP A 452 5.30 -10.68 -20.99
C ASP A 452 4.35 -11.26 -19.94
N LEU A 453 4.64 -11.06 -18.65
CA LEU A 453 3.76 -11.51 -17.57
C LEU A 453 2.40 -10.79 -17.62
N THR A 454 2.41 -9.48 -17.87
CA THR A 454 1.21 -8.66 -18.00
C THR A 454 0.35 -9.12 -19.16
N GLU A 455 0.92 -9.26 -20.36
CA GLU A 455 0.16 -9.68 -21.56
C GLU A 455 -0.37 -11.12 -21.42
N ASN A 456 0.43 -12.05 -20.89
CA ASN A 456 -0.03 -13.42 -20.61
C ASN A 456 -1.16 -13.44 -19.57
N SER A 457 -1.13 -12.54 -18.60
CA SER A 457 -2.18 -12.42 -17.58
C SER A 457 -3.47 -11.85 -18.16
N LYS A 458 -3.38 -10.83 -19.03
CA LYS A 458 -4.54 -10.29 -19.77
C LYS A 458 -5.19 -11.35 -20.65
N SER A 459 -4.40 -12.11 -21.41
CA SER A 459 -4.92 -13.21 -22.23
C SER A 459 -5.64 -14.26 -21.37
N HIS A 460 -5.12 -14.56 -20.17
CA HIS A 460 -5.79 -15.50 -19.26
C HIS A 460 -7.14 -14.97 -18.75
N ILE A 461 -7.29 -13.65 -18.52
CA ILE A 461 -8.55 -13.03 -18.06
C ILE A 461 -9.72 -13.30 -19.00
N GLU A 462 -9.48 -13.37 -20.32
CA GLU A 462 -10.54 -13.61 -21.31
C GLU A 462 -11.32 -14.90 -21.01
N ASN A 463 -10.60 -15.94 -20.56
CA ASN A 463 -11.13 -17.25 -20.22
C ASN A 463 -11.63 -17.38 -18.78
N MET A 464 -11.49 -16.33 -17.96
CA MET A 464 -11.95 -16.31 -16.58
C MET A 464 -13.41 -15.87 -16.45
N ASN A 465 -14.09 -16.45 -15.47
CA ASN A 465 -15.40 -16.02 -14.99
C ASN A 465 -15.20 -15.00 -13.84
N ILE A 466 -15.15 -13.72 -14.17
CA ILE A 466 -14.96 -12.64 -13.19
C ILE A 466 -16.29 -11.92 -12.99
N PHE A 467 -16.76 -11.88 -11.74
CA PHE A 467 -17.98 -11.17 -11.35
C PHE A 467 -17.64 -10.09 -10.32
N PRO A 468 -18.16 -8.87 -10.48
CA PRO A 468 -19.06 -8.42 -11.54
C PRO A 468 -18.34 -8.27 -12.90
N GLU A 469 -19.08 -8.22 -14.01
CA GLU A 469 -18.51 -8.14 -15.36
C GLU A 469 -17.72 -6.83 -15.57
N GLU A 470 -18.14 -5.74 -14.91
CA GLU A 470 -17.44 -4.47 -14.91
C GLU A 470 -15.99 -4.63 -14.44
N TYR A 471 -15.76 -5.47 -13.42
CA TYR A 471 -14.39 -5.72 -12.96
C TYR A 471 -13.58 -6.56 -13.96
N LYS A 472 -14.21 -7.49 -14.69
CA LYS A 472 -13.55 -8.22 -15.78
C LYS A 472 -12.97 -7.26 -16.81
N ASN A 473 -13.74 -6.23 -17.18
CA ASN A 473 -13.35 -5.20 -18.15
C ASN A 473 -12.31 -4.22 -17.60
N GLU A 474 -12.35 -3.91 -16.30
CA GLU A 474 -11.38 -3.03 -15.66
C GLU A 474 -10.01 -3.72 -15.42
N MET A 475 -10.01 -5.03 -15.17
CA MET A 475 -8.81 -5.75 -14.70
C MET A 475 -7.62 -5.66 -15.65
N PRO A 476 -7.75 -5.77 -16.99
CA PRO A 476 -6.62 -5.55 -17.91
C PRO A 476 -5.97 -4.17 -17.74
N GLY A 477 -6.78 -3.11 -17.61
CA GLY A 477 -6.29 -1.77 -17.34
C GLY A 477 -5.60 -1.66 -15.98
N VAL A 478 -6.06 -2.40 -14.96
CA VAL A 478 -5.34 -2.50 -13.67
C VAL A 478 -3.95 -3.13 -13.84
N LEU A 479 -3.81 -4.13 -14.71
CA LEU A 479 -2.53 -4.78 -14.97
C LEU A 479 -1.55 -3.87 -15.73
N ASP A 480 -2.04 -2.95 -16.57
CA ASP A 480 -1.19 -2.02 -17.34
C ASP A 480 -0.36 -1.06 -16.47
N TRP A 481 -0.94 -0.57 -15.38
CA TRP A 481 -0.25 0.33 -14.46
C TRP A 481 0.26 -0.38 -13.19
N PHE A 482 0.23 -1.72 -13.15
CA PHE A 482 0.65 -2.48 -11.97
C PHE A 482 2.19 -2.51 -11.87
N ASP A 483 2.74 -1.61 -11.06
CA ASP A 483 4.19 -1.50 -10.83
C ASP A 483 4.74 -2.65 -9.96
N ASP A 484 6.06 -2.76 -9.92
CA ASP A 484 6.77 -3.74 -9.13
C ASP A 484 6.46 -3.58 -7.65
N ARG A 485 6.29 -4.71 -6.98
CA ARG A 485 5.89 -4.73 -5.57
C ARG A 485 7.06 -5.05 -4.68
N ALA A 486 7.41 -4.14 -3.79
CA ALA A 486 8.35 -4.38 -2.70
C ALA A 486 7.86 -5.58 -1.86
N CYS A 487 8.55 -6.71 -1.93
CA CYS A 487 8.02 -8.01 -1.49
C CYS A 487 8.56 -8.48 -0.13
N ILE A 488 9.50 -7.73 0.47
CA ILE A 488 10.07 -8.03 1.79
C ILE A 488 10.02 -6.83 2.73
N ARG A 489 10.04 -7.09 4.04
CA ARG A 489 10.06 -6.10 5.12
C ARG A 489 11.10 -6.47 6.18
N LYS A 490 11.68 -5.44 6.81
CA LYS A 490 12.62 -5.58 7.93
C LYS A 490 11.93 -5.16 9.23
N GLY A 491 12.29 -5.80 10.33
CA GLY A 491 11.78 -5.50 11.67
C GLY A 491 10.91 -6.63 12.22
N SER A 492 10.11 -6.33 13.23
CA SER A 492 9.20 -7.29 13.86
C SER A 492 7.99 -7.52 12.96
N TRP A 493 8.12 -8.42 11.99
CA TRP A 493 7.05 -8.88 11.11
C TRP A 493 6.79 -10.37 11.35
N LEU A 494 5.53 -10.77 11.44
CA LEU A 494 5.17 -12.19 11.37
C LEU A 494 5.14 -12.62 9.90
N GLY A 495 5.57 -13.85 9.60
CA GLY A 495 5.48 -14.41 8.26
C GLY A 495 6.60 -15.39 7.95
N THR A 496 6.92 -15.49 6.66
CA THR A 496 7.98 -16.36 6.14
C THR A 496 9.25 -15.55 5.94
N GLU A 497 10.39 -16.03 6.45
CA GLU A 497 11.70 -15.42 6.17
C GLU A 497 12.04 -15.56 4.69
N PHE A 498 12.54 -14.48 4.10
CA PHE A 498 12.89 -14.43 2.70
C PHE A 498 14.16 -15.26 2.42
N PRO A 499 14.13 -16.22 1.48
CA PRO A 499 15.21 -17.19 1.29
C PRO A 499 16.54 -16.56 0.82
N PHE A 500 16.51 -15.36 0.24
CA PHE A 500 17.71 -14.73 -0.32
C PHE A 500 18.28 -13.58 0.52
N LYS A 501 17.64 -13.22 1.65
CA LYS A 501 18.07 -12.12 2.53
C LYS A 501 17.64 -12.39 3.98
N LYS A 502 18.58 -12.85 4.81
CA LYS A 502 18.35 -13.18 6.22
C LYS A 502 17.82 -11.99 7.02
N GLY A 503 16.89 -12.24 7.93
CA GLY A 503 16.27 -11.22 8.80
C GLY A 503 15.24 -10.34 8.10
N TRP A 504 14.84 -10.68 6.88
CA TRP A 504 13.76 -10.03 6.15
C TRP A 504 12.60 -10.99 5.98
N ILE A 505 11.39 -10.48 6.16
CA ILE A 505 10.15 -11.26 6.11
C ILE A 505 9.40 -10.90 4.83
N ILE A 506 8.87 -11.90 4.14
CA ILE A 506 8.02 -11.70 2.96
C ILE A 506 6.73 -10.98 3.39
N GLU A 507 6.35 -9.94 2.65
CA GLU A 507 5.20 -9.13 3.01
C GLU A 507 3.85 -9.81 2.70
N PRO A 508 2.77 -9.47 3.44
CA PRO A 508 1.52 -10.23 3.41
C PRO A 508 0.84 -10.37 2.04
N ILE A 509 0.96 -9.39 1.14
CA ILE A 509 0.32 -9.52 -0.18
C ILE A 509 1.11 -10.44 -1.11
N SER A 510 2.43 -10.52 -0.92
CA SER A 510 3.31 -11.38 -1.71
C SER A 510 3.29 -12.84 -1.23
N ASP A 511 2.98 -13.09 0.05
CA ASP A 511 2.79 -14.44 0.58
C ASP A 511 1.35 -14.97 0.48
N SER A 512 0.44 -14.20 -0.12
CA SER A 512 -0.99 -14.53 -0.19
C SER A 512 -1.49 -14.75 -1.62
N THR A 513 -0.66 -15.31 -2.51
CA THR A 513 -1.01 -15.44 -3.93
C THR A 513 -1.35 -16.88 -4.33
N LEU A 514 -0.45 -17.85 -4.13
CA LEU A 514 -0.68 -19.26 -4.51
C LEU A 514 -1.33 -20.12 -3.41
N TYR A 515 -1.68 -19.52 -2.27
CA TYR A 515 -2.22 -20.20 -1.09
C TYR A 515 -3.42 -21.12 -1.33
N PRO A 516 -4.28 -20.96 -2.36
CA PRO A 516 -5.35 -21.93 -2.59
C PRO A 516 -4.82 -23.33 -2.91
N ALA A 517 -3.62 -23.43 -3.50
CA ALA A 517 -2.95 -24.72 -3.68
C ALA A 517 -2.55 -25.34 -2.34
N TYR A 518 -2.13 -24.53 -1.37
CA TYR A 518 -1.76 -25.02 -0.04
C TYR A 518 -2.95 -25.54 0.77
N TYR A 519 -4.19 -25.05 0.56
CA TYR A 519 -5.38 -25.65 1.20
C TYR A 519 -5.53 -27.15 0.89
N ILE A 520 -5.01 -27.61 -0.25
CA ILE A 520 -5.05 -29.02 -0.62
C ILE A 520 -4.04 -29.83 0.21
N ILE A 521 -2.90 -29.23 0.55
CA ILE A 521 -1.85 -29.86 1.37
C ILE A 521 -2.15 -29.75 2.87
N SER A 522 -2.77 -28.65 3.32
CA SER A 522 -2.94 -28.32 4.74
C SER A 522 -3.61 -29.44 5.54
N LYS A 523 -4.56 -30.17 4.97
CA LYS A 523 -5.17 -31.35 5.59
C LYS A 523 -4.13 -32.40 6.01
N TYR A 524 -3.18 -32.71 5.14
CA TYR A 524 -2.16 -33.73 5.40
C TYR A 524 -1.18 -33.27 6.49
N VAL A 525 -0.88 -31.97 6.53
CA VAL A 525 -0.08 -31.38 7.60
C VAL A 525 -0.84 -31.44 8.94
N ASN A 526 -2.10 -31.02 8.94
CA ASN A 526 -2.96 -30.99 10.13
C ASN A 526 -3.24 -32.38 10.71
N GLU A 527 -3.35 -33.39 9.83
CA GLU A 527 -3.52 -34.80 10.20
C GLU A 527 -2.19 -35.50 10.54
N ASN A 528 -1.06 -34.78 10.53
CA ASN A 528 0.30 -35.30 10.74
C ASN A 528 0.69 -36.44 9.77
N LYS A 529 0.14 -36.43 8.55
CA LYS A 529 0.47 -37.39 7.49
C LYS A 529 1.72 -37.02 6.70
N ILE A 530 2.11 -35.75 6.74
CA ILE A 530 3.38 -35.26 6.18
C ILE A 530 3.99 -34.26 7.16
N ASN A 531 5.30 -34.40 7.41
CA ASN A 531 6.02 -33.45 8.23
C ASN A 531 6.41 -32.23 7.37
N PRO A 532 6.20 -30.99 7.84
CA PRO A 532 6.67 -29.80 7.13
C PRO A 532 8.16 -29.84 6.72
N LYS A 533 9.00 -30.57 7.45
CA LYS A 533 10.42 -30.74 7.09
C LYS A 533 10.64 -31.48 5.76
N ASP A 534 9.72 -32.36 5.38
CA ASP A 534 9.79 -33.16 4.16
C ASP A 534 9.21 -32.43 2.94
N MET A 535 8.54 -31.29 3.17
CA MET A 535 7.98 -30.39 2.15
C MET A 535 9.07 -29.48 1.57
N ASN A 536 10.06 -30.08 0.92
CA ASN A 536 11.13 -29.36 0.21
C ASN A 536 10.70 -28.96 -1.21
N GLU A 537 11.62 -28.35 -1.96
CA GLU A 537 11.36 -27.91 -3.34
C GLU A 537 10.95 -29.06 -4.26
N ASP A 538 11.62 -30.22 -4.20
CA ASP A 538 11.26 -31.40 -5.00
C ASP A 538 9.83 -31.87 -4.73
N PHE A 539 9.38 -31.81 -3.47
CA PHE A 539 8.01 -32.16 -3.09
C PHE A 539 6.99 -31.25 -3.79
N PHE A 540 7.18 -29.93 -3.70
CA PHE A 540 6.24 -28.98 -4.29
C PHE A 540 6.29 -29.00 -5.82
N ASP A 541 7.47 -29.12 -6.42
CA ASP A 541 7.63 -29.27 -7.87
C ASP A 541 6.94 -30.56 -8.37
N HIS A 542 7.00 -31.65 -7.62
CA HIS A 542 6.29 -32.89 -7.92
C HIS A 542 4.77 -32.75 -7.84
N VAL A 543 4.28 -32.16 -6.74
CA VAL A 543 2.85 -32.02 -6.48
C VAL A 543 2.19 -31.00 -7.41
N PHE A 544 2.79 -29.82 -7.59
CA PHE A 544 2.13 -28.70 -8.29
C PHE A 544 2.54 -28.55 -9.75
N LEU A 545 3.78 -28.89 -10.09
CA LEU A 545 4.32 -28.73 -11.46
C LEU A 545 4.46 -30.07 -12.19
N GLY A 546 4.20 -31.19 -11.52
CA GLY A 546 4.38 -32.53 -12.06
C GLY A 546 5.83 -32.90 -12.38
N LYS A 547 6.81 -32.16 -11.84
CA LYS A 547 8.24 -32.36 -12.10
C LYS A 547 8.86 -33.37 -11.14
N GLY A 548 9.85 -34.13 -11.60
CA GLY A 548 10.53 -35.12 -10.76
C GLY A 548 9.65 -36.32 -10.35
N LYS A 549 10.14 -37.13 -9.41
CA LYS A 549 9.48 -38.38 -8.96
C LYS A 549 9.09 -38.29 -7.49
N ALA A 550 7.99 -38.96 -7.14
CA ALA A 550 7.57 -39.09 -5.75
C ALA A 550 8.63 -39.85 -4.94
N LYS A 551 9.09 -39.26 -3.83
CA LYS A 551 9.98 -39.95 -2.88
C LYS A 551 9.21 -40.86 -1.92
N GLU A 552 7.95 -40.53 -1.66
CA GLU A 552 7.06 -41.28 -0.78
C GLU A 552 5.67 -41.41 -1.38
N LYS A 553 4.92 -42.46 -1.00
CA LYS A 553 3.55 -42.68 -1.46
C LYS A 553 2.65 -41.46 -1.19
N ILE A 554 2.83 -40.82 -0.03
CA ILE A 554 2.01 -39.66 0.36
C ILE A 554 2.15 -38.48 -0.61
N TRP A 555 3.29 -38.35 -1.31
CA TRP A 555 3.46 -37.32 -2.33
C TRP A 555 2.53 -37.55 -3.53
N THR A 556 2.39 -38.81 -3.94
CA THR A 556 1.46 -39.19 -5.01
C THR A 556 0.01 -38.98 -4.58
N ASP A 557 -0.34 -39.34 -3.35
CA ASP A 557 -1.70 -39.12 -2.82
C ASP A 557 -2.05 -37.62 -2.79
N ILE A 558 -1.13 -36.78 -2.31
CA ILE A 558 -1.30 -35.31 -2.29
C ILE A 558 -1.39 -34.74 -3.71
N LYS A 559 -0.54 -35.21 -4.63
CA LYS A 559 -0.58 -34.82 -6.04
C LYS A 559 -1.93 -35.16 -6.67
N ASN A 560 -2.47 -36.35 -6.42
CA ASN A 560 -3.78 -36.74 -6.95
C ASN A 560 -4.90 -35.86 -6.42
N ASP A 561 -4.88 -35.52 -5.12
CA ASP A 561 -5.80 -34.56 -4.52
C ASP A 561 -5.66 -33.16 -5.17
N PHE A 562 -4.43 -32.72 -5.44
CA PHE A 562 -4.17 -31.46 -6.16
C PHE A 562 -4.72 -31.48 -7.58
N GLU A 563 -4.43 -32.53 -8.33
CA GLU A 563 -4.90 -32.71 -9.69
C GLU A 563 -6.43 -32.71 -9.79
N TYR A 564 -7.09 -33.31 -8.79
CA TYR A 564 -8.54 -33.35 -8.69
C TYR A 564 -9.14 -31.97 -8.35
N TRP A 565 -8.68 -31.32 -7.28
CA TRP A 565 -9.31 -30.11 -6.75
C TRP A 565 -8.93 -28.85 -7.53
N TYR A 566 -7.74 -28.80 -8.12
CA TYR A 566 -7.18 -27.62 -8.76
C TYR A 566 -7.36 -27.66 -10.29
N PRO A 567 -7.66 -26.53 -10.97
CA PRO A 567 -7.54 -25.13 -10.55
C PRO A 567 -8.64 -24.63 -9.64
N VAL A 568 -8.43 -23.53 -8.92
CA VAL A 568 -9.52 -22.87 -8.17
C VAL A 568 -10.61 -22.36 -9.11
N ASP A 569 -11.87 -22.68 -8.80
CA ASP A 569 -13.02 -22.29 -9.62
C ASP A 569 -13.46 -20.85 -9.31
N ILE A 570 -13.46 -20.45 -8.03
CA ILE A 570 -13.74 -19.06 -7.59
C ILE A 570 -12.82 -18.65 -6.43
N ASN A 571 -12.09 -17.55 -6.59
CA ASN A 571 -11.52 -16.78 -5.50
C ASN A 571 -12.44 -15.59 -5.17
N LEU A 572 -13.02 -15.57 -3.97
CA LEU A 572 -13.97 -14.55 -3.54
C LEU A 572 -13.31 -13.53 -2.60
N GLY A 573 -13.60 -12.24 -2.78
CA GLY A 573 -13.05 -11.18 -1.93
C GLY A 573 -13.88 -9.89 -1.98
N GLY A 574 -13.59 -8.96 -1.06
CA GLY A 574 -14.18 -7.62 -1.09
C GLY A 574 -13.55 -6.70 -2.14
N LYS A 575 -14.23 -5.58 -2.44
CA LYS A 575 -13.81 -4.50 -3.36
C LYS A 575 -12.35 -4.06 -3.17
N GLU A 576 -11.86 -4.04 -1.94
CA GLU A 576 -10.49 -3.67 -1.58
C GLU A 576 -9.40 -4.54 -2.23
N HIS A 577 -9.76 -5.75 -2.65
CA HIS A 577 -8.82 -6.68 -3.29
C HIS A 577 -8.65 -6.41 -4.81
N LYS A 578 -9.53 -5.62 -5.43
CA LYS A 578 -9.57 -5.39 -6.90
C LYS A 578 -8.26 -4.87 -7.48
N THR A 579 -7.55 -4.02 -6.76
CA THR A 579 -6.33 -3.36 -7.22
C THR A 579 -5.10 -3.77 -6.41
N VAL A 580 -5.22 -4.83 -5.60
CA VAL A 580 -4.13 -5.27 -4.72
C VAL A 580 -3.96 -6.78 -4.80
N HIS A 581 -4.86 -7.55 -4.20
CA HIS A 581 -4.72 -9.00 -4.07
C HIS A 581 -5.06 -9.75 -5.37
N PHE A 582 -6.15 -9.42 -6.06
CA PHE A 582 -6.55 -10.17 -7.27
C PHE A 582 -5.57 -10.07 -8.44
N PRO A 583 -4.95 -8.90 -8.73
CA PRO A 583 -3.88 -8.81 -9.72
C PRO A 583 -2.70 -9.73 -9.39
N VAL A 584 -2.14 -9.64 -8.17
CA VAL A 584 -0.99 -10.47 -7.78
C VAL A 584 -1.34 -11.95 -7.70
N PHE A 585 -2.56 -12.29 -7.29
CA PHE A 585 -3.10 -13.65 -7.32
C PHE A 585 -3.03 -14.18 -8.75
N LEU A 586 -3.62 -13.49 -9.73
CA LEU A 586 -3.58 -13.91 -11.12
C LEU A 586 -2.14 -14.01 -11.65
N MET A 587 -1.35 -12.96 -11.51
CA MET A 587 -0.01 -12.89 -12.10
C MET A 587 0.92 -13.98 -11.54
N ASN A 588 0.86 -14.29 -10.25
CA ASN A 588 1.66 -15.41 -9.71
C ASN A 588 1.21 -16.77 -10.25
N HIS A 589 -0.09 -16.99 -10.47
CA HIS A 589 -0.55 -18.23 -11.09
C HIS A 589 -0.08 -18.32 -12.54
N VAL A 590 -0.14 -17.22 -13.30
CA VAL A 590 0.34 -17.18 -14.70
C VAL A 590 1.85 -17.41 -14.77
N ALA A 591 2.61 -16.84 -13.82
CA ALA A 591 4.06 -16.98 -13.76
C ALA A 591 4.54 -18.40 -13.41
N ILE A 592 3.89 -19.06 -12.44
CA ILE A 592 4.39 -20.30 -11.82
C ILE A 592 3.58 -21.54 -12.23
N MET A 593 2.25 -21.45 -12.22
CA MET A 593 1.40 -22.63 -12.38
C MET A 593 1.27 -23.02 -13.86
N PRO A 594 1.17 -24.33 -14.17
CA PRO A 594 0.80 -24.80 -15.50
C PRO A 594 -0.51 -24.16 -15.97
N GLU A 595 -0.70 -23.99 -17.28
CA GLU A 595 -1.89 -23.35 -17.84
C GLU A 595 -3.20 -24.01 -17.40
N SER A 596 -3.23 -25.35 -17.34
CA SER A 596 -4.39 -26.12 -16.86
C SER A 596 -4.71 -25.91 -15.37
N LYS A 597 -3.78 -25.31 -14.60
CA LYS A 597 -3.88 -25.04 -13.16
C LYS A 597 -4.05 -23.56 -12.84
N ARG A 598 -4.19 -22.68 -13.84
CA ARG A 598 -4.50 -21.26 -13.64
C ARG A 598 -5.95 -21.05 -13.17
N PRO A 599 -6.23 -19.98 -12.40
CA PRO A 599 -7.54 -19.78 -11.78
C PRO A 599 -8.64 -19.56 -12.82
N LYS A 600 -9.85 -20.08 -12.54
CA LYS A 600 -10.98 -19.98 -13.47
C LYS A 600 -11.91 -18.80 -13.21
N GLY A 601 -11.87 -18.19 -12.03
CA GLY A 601 -12.81 -17.13 -11.72
C GLY A 601 -12.52 -16.36 -10.44
N ILE A 602 -13.04 -15.14 -10.40
CA ILE A 602 -12.97 -14.20 -9.27
C ILE A 602 -14.38 -13.69 -9.00
N PHE A 603 -14.74 -13.57 -7.73
CA PHE A 603 -16.00 -12.93 -7.32
C PHE A 603 -15.71 -11.79 -6.35
N VAL A 604 -16.18 -10.59 -6.68
CA VAL A 604 -16.00 -9.39 -5.87
C VAL A 604 -17.33 -8.96 -5.27
N HIS A 605 -17.34 -8.73 -3.95
CA HIS A 605 -18.48 -8.12 -3.27
C HIS A 605 -18.16 -6.73 -2.70
N TRP A 606 -19.19 -5.92 -2.50
CA TRP A 606 -19.07 -4.56 -1.96
C TRP A 606 -19.28 -4.52 -0.44
N TRP A 607 -19.04 -3.34 0.13
CA TRP A 607 -19.21 -3.05 1.56
C TRP A 607 -20.63 -3.32 2.05
N VAL A 608 -20.72 -3.68 3.34
CA VAL A 608 -21.96 -3.52 4.11
C VAL A 608 -21.97 -2.10 4.65
N THR A 609 -23.00 -1.32 4.31
CA THR A 609 -23.19 0.04 4.82
C THR A 609 -24.20 0.03 5.96
N GLN A 610 -24.01 0.88 6.97
CA GLN A 610 -25.08 1.13 7.96
C GLN A 610 -26.26 1.86 7.29
N LYS A 611 -27.39 1.93 8.00
CA LYS A 611 -28.60 2.66 7.57
C LYS A 611 -28.25 4.16 7.47
N GLY A 612 -27.83 4.60 6.28
CA GLY A 612 -27.25 5.94 6.06
C GLY A 612 -26.11 6.03 5.04
N LYS A 613 -25.72 4.93 4.37
CA LYS A 613 -24.60 4.85 3.38
C LYS A 613 -23.19 5.05 3.95
N GLU A 614 -23.04 5.26 5.26
CA GLU A 614 -21.72 5.27 5.90
C GLU A 614 -21.13 3.85 6.02
N LYS A 615 -19.81 3.75 5.86
CA LYS A 615 -19.04 2.51 6.03
C LYS A 615 -19.00 2.12 7.51
N ILE A 616 -19.25 0.85 7.82
CA ILE A 616 -19.01 0.30 9.16
C ILE A 616 -17.53 0.48 9.53
N SER A 617 -17.27 1.21 10.61
CA SER A 617 -15.92 1.50 11.10
C SER A 617 -15.81 1.14 12.58
N LYS A 618 -14.73 0.43 12.94
CA LYS A 618 -14.40 0.12 14.34
C LYS A 618 -14.26 1.38 15.20
N ALA A 619 -13.83 2.50 14.61
CA ALA A 619 -13.70 3.78 15.31
C ALA A 619 -15.05 4.43 15.67
N LYS A 620 -16.14 4.03 15.00
CA LYS A 620 -17.51 4.52 15.28
C LYS A 620 -18.36 3.51 16.07
N GLY A 621 -17.73 2.47 16.64
CA GLY A 621 -18.43 1.46 17.45
C GLY A 621 -19.32 0.49 16.66
N GLY A 622 -19.02 0.27 15.36
CA GLY A 622 -19.80 -0.60 14.46
C GLY A 622 -19.20 -1.96 14.15
#